data_AF-A0ABD0SS41-F1
#
_entry.id   AF-A0ABD0SS41-F1
#
_cell.length_a   1.000
_cell.length_b   1.000
_cell.length_c   1.000
_cell.angle_alpha   90.00
_cell.angle_beta   90.00
_cell.angle_gamma   90.00
#
_symmetry.space_group_name_H-M   'P 1'
#
loop_
_entity.id
_entity.type
_entity.pdbx_description
1 polymer ?
#
loop_
_entity_poly.entity_id
_entity_poly.type
_entity_poly.pdbx_seq_one_letter_code
_entity_poly.pdbx_strand_id
1 'polypeptide(L)'
;MARLSRLSALFAIAFLLLGVQCKNVSKRSLSNNIKCHVNGRFFRNPDRTEESMWTRDECAKYYLCVDKEVYEFRCSEGLLFDVSRQKCVAAQNVFNCDLSTETIIPKPLLEQAGCANETHLGCADGACVPAEYFCDGSSDCNDSSDEGWCDVSYDPNAAAPCEPGQCELPNCFCSRNGTETPGRLVTSQTPQMITLTFSGPVNHENWDIYSKHLFTERRNPNGCPIKATFFVSHSYTNYRHVQKLWNDGHEIAINSITRREPEEWWSKNATVEDWFDEMVGQANIINRFSRVRMEDFRGLRAPFLSVGWNRQFLMMQEFGFVYDSSVVAPLVNPPYWPYTLDYKMPHRCAGDSQYCPTRSYAGLWEMVINPLVHSKETCATLDQCPTKPAREEVYNILMNNFKRHYLTNRAPFGIHLDSTWLKSSDEYLMEFKQFIDEVLKLPDVYFVTNRQVIEWIKRPTPVLQLKNFYPWLCPNRRLTDFEVACPKPTTCKLPSKILAHDRYMITCTECPKTYPWIRNEFGVE
;
A
#
# COMPACT_ATOMS: atom_id res chain seq x y z
N MET A 1 75.72 4.26 48.71
CA MET A 1 76.23 5.65 48.79
C MET A 1 75.83 6.37 47.51
N ALA A 2 75.19 7.55 47.66
CA ALA A 2 74.91 8.62 46.67
C ALA A 2 73.95 8.30 45.49
N ARG A 3 72.70 8.79 45.45
CA ARG A 3 72.18 10.15 45.07
C ARG A 3 72.51 10.48 43.59
N LEU A 4 71.61 10.90 42.68
CA LEU A 4 70.44 11.81 42.66
C LEU A 4 69.41 11.30 41.61
N SER A 5 68.07 11.29 41.74
CA SER A 5 67.03 12.31 42.05
C SER A 5 66.63 13.27 40.91
N ARG A 6 65.38 13.07 40.41
CA ARG A 6 64.44 13.96 39.69
C ARG A 6 64.42 13.95 38.16
N LEU A 7 63.45 13.21 37.61
CA LEU A 7 62.96 13.29 36.23
C LEU A 7 61.43 13.24 36.27
N SER A 8 60.80 14.42 36.29
CA SER A 8 59.37 14.59 36.05
C SER A 8 59.05 16.07 35.88
N ALA A 9 58.26 16.38 34.85
CA ALA A 9 57.63 17.66 34.50
C ALA A 9 58.37 18.53 33.47
N LEU A 10 57.57 19.02 32.51
CA LEU A 10 57.81 20.01 31.45
C LEU A 10 58.34 19.44 30.12
N PHE A 11 57.42 19.07 29.22
CA PHE A 11 57.29 19.62 27.86
C PHE A 11 56.29 18.77 27.05
N ALA A 12 55.04 19.22 26.99
CA ALA A 12 54.09 18.85 25.94
C ALA A 12 53.08 19.99 25.80
N ILE A 13 53.54 21.08 25.17
CA ILE A 13 52.70 22.14 24.63
C ILE A 13 52.88 22.12 23.12
N ALA A 14 51.76 22.32 22.42
CA ALA A 14 51.59 22.57 20.99
C ALA A 14 51.40 21.34 20.09
N PHE A 15 50.17 20.80 20.07
CA PHE A 15 49.43 20.65 18.81
C PHE A 15 47.95 20.90 19.09
N LEU A 16 47.48 22.06 18.62
CA LEU A 16 46.12 22.58 18.68
C LEU A 16 45.58 22.62 17.25
N LEU A 17 44.25 22.42 17.12
CA LEU A 17 43.37 22.67 15.98
C LEU A 17 43.00 21.46 15.10
N LEU A 18 42.00 20.69 15.55
CA LEU A 18 40.62 20.72 15.01
C LEU A 18 39.80 19.61 15.71
N GLY A 19 39.29 19.94 16.90
CA GLY A 19 38.36 19.08 17.62
C GLY A 19 36.97 19.15 16.96
N VAL A 20 36.50 18.04 16.42
CA VAL A 20 35.08 17.82 16.19
C VAL A 20 34.41 17.76 17.57
N GLN A 21 33.63 18.78 17.89
CA GLN A 21 32.77 18.78 19.07
C GLN A 21 31.74 17.66 18.92
N CYS A 22 31.93 16.55 19.64
CA CYS A 22 30.80 15.75 20.09
C CYS A 22 29.89 16.69 20.90
N LYS A 23 28.70 16.98 20.38
CA LYS A 23 27.66 17.67 21.14
C LYS A 23 27.37 16.86 22.40
N ASN A 24 27.58 17.52 23.54
CA ASN A 24 27.31 17.04 24.89
C ASN A 24 25.97 16.30 24.98
N VAL A 25 26.01 15.03 25.40
CA VAL A 25 24.92 14.44 26.16
C VAL A 25 24.94 15.15 27.52
N SER A 26 24.13 16.21 27.63
CA SER A 26 23.98 16.95 28.88
C SER A 26 23.28 16.05 29.89
N LYS A 27 23.97 15.72 30.99
CA LYS A 27 23.34 15.23 32.22
C LYS A 27 22.48 16.36 32.80
N ARG A 28 21.24 16.48 32.33
CA ARG A 28 20.19 17.21 33.06
C ARG A 28 19.43 16.19 33.90
N SER A 29 19.85 16.07 35.16
CA SER A 29 18.96 15.63 36.23
C SER A 29 17.81 16.63 36.28
N LEU A 30 16.69 16.32 35.62
CA LEU A 30 15.49 17.14 35.66
C LEU A 30 14.72 16.83 36.94
N SER A 31 14.60 17.84 37.80
CA SER A 31 13.68 17.89 38.92
C SER A 31 12.24 18.09 38.42
N ASN A 32 11.66 17.12 37.72
CA ASN A 32 10.23 17.12 37.43
C ASN A 32 9.62 15.82 37.94
N ASN A 33 8.51 15.94 38.66
CA ASN A 33 7.71 14.88 39.30
C ASN A 33 7.15 13.80 38.34
N ILE A 34 7.70 13.64 37.14
CA ILE A 34 7.18 12.75 36.11
C ILE A 34 7.54 11.33 36.50
N LYS A 35 6.52 10.56 36.86
CA LYS A 35 6.68 9.14 37.24
C LYS A 35 6.94 8.31 35.99
N CYS A 36 7.84 7.33 36.13
CA CYS A 36 7.99 6.27 35.14
C CYS A 36 6.65 5.54 34.98
N HIS A 37 6.10 5.54 33.77
CA HIS A 37 4.79 4.95 33.49
C HIS A 37 4.90 3.61 32.75
N VAL A 38 5.65 3.56 31.64
CA VAL A 38 5.81 2.35 30.81
C VAL A 38 7.30 2.13 30.54
N ASN A 39 7.81 0.95 30.92
CA ASN A 39 9.20 0.57 30.64
C ASN A 39 9.38 0.24 29.15
N GLY A 40 10.40 0.84 28.53
CA GLY A 40 10.81 0.50 27.16
C GLY A 40 9.96 1.08 26.03
N ARG A 41 8.96 1.92 26.33
CA ARG A 41 8.20 2.69 25.32
C ARG A 41 8.18 4.18 25.65
N PHE A 42 8.06 4.99 24.61
CA PHE A 42 7.92 6.43 24.76
C PHE A 42 6.50 6.80 25.19
N PHE A 43 6.39 7.76 26.10
CA PHE A 43 5.11 8.25 26.64
C PHE A 43 5.13 9.77 26.75
N ARG A 44 3.96 10.42 26.77
CA ARG A 44 3.85 11.82 27.21
C ARG A 44 3.50 11.87 28.69
N ASN A 45 3.85 12.98 29.33
CA ASN A 45 3.55 13.18 30.75
C ASN A 45 2.03 13.07 31.00
N PRO A 46 1.55 12.11 31.82
CA PRO A 46 0.12 11.98 32.11
C PRO A 46 -0.42 13.12 32.97
N ASP A 47 0.43 13.80 33.73
CA ASP A 47 0.05 14.87 34.66
C ASP A 47 -0.06 16.25 33.99
N ARG A 48 -0.21 16.30 32.66
CA ARG A 48 -0.41 17.54 31.89
C ARG A 48 -1.79 18.12 32.15
N THR A 49 -1.91 19.45 32.16
CA THR A 49 -3.22 20.11 32.22
C THR A 49 -3.90 20.08 30.84
N GLU A 50 -5.22 19.92 30.78
CA GLU A 50 -5.99 19.89 29.52
C GLU A 50 -5.66 21.09 28.59
N GLU A 51 -5.48 22.27 29.17
CA GLU A 51 -5.11 23.50 28.45
C GLU A 51 -3.72 23.44 27.79
N SER A 52 -2.79 22.69 28.37
CA SER A 52 -1.40 22.59 27.87
C SER A 52 -1.20 21.43 26.89
N MET A 53 -2.02 20.38 26.95
CA MET A 53 -1.84 19.14 26.19
C MET A 53 -1.71 19.36 24.67
N TRP A 54 -2.50 20.28 24.13
CA TRP A 54 -2.53 20.60 22.69
C TRP A 54 -1.58 21.74 22.29
N THR A 55 -0.82 22.28 23.24
CA THR A 55 0.22 23.26 22.89
C THR A 55 1.34 22.57 22.11
N ARG A 56 1.87 23.27 21.11
CA ARG A 56 2.99 22.75 20.30
C ARG A 56 4.20 22.38 21.14
N ASP A 57 4.47 23.17 22.19
CA ASP A 57 5.61 22.93 23.08
C ASP A 57 5.45 21.61 23.83
N GLU A 58 4.25 21.34 24.33
CA GLU A 58 4.00 20.16 25.15
C GLU A 58 3.74 18.90 24.31
N CYS A 59 3.01 19.01 23.20
CA CYS A 59 2.77 17.87 22.31
C CYS A 59 4.05 17.40 21.58
N ALA A 60 5.08 18.25 21.48
CA ALA A 60 6.40 17.89 20.97
C ALA A 60 7.28 17.14 22.00
N LYS A 61 6.95 17.17 23.29
CA LYS A 61 7.71 16.49 24.36
C LYS A 61 7.26 15.06 24.54
N TYR A 62 8.22 14.19 24.81
CA TYR A 62 7.97 12.78 25.11
C TYR A 62 9.09 12.24 26.00
N TYR A 63 8.84 11.10 26.63
CA TYR A 63 9.65 10.58 27.70
C TYR A 63 9.90 9.09 27.49
N LEU A 64 11.07 8.59 27.86
CA LEU A 64 11.37 7.15 27.92
C LEU A 64 11.75 6.78 29.35
N CYS A 65 11.22 5.66 29.83
CA CYS A 65 11.68 5.10 31.10
C CYS A 65 12.69 3.96 30.86
N VAL A 66 13.88 4.11 31.44
CA VAL A 66 14.94 3.10 31.46
C VAL A 66 15.42 2.96 32.90
N ASP A 67 15.37 1.74 33.46
CA ASP A 67 15.80 1.45 34.84
C ASP A 67 15.18 2.37 35.92
N LYS A 68 13.89 2.73 35.75
CA LYS A 68 13.13 3.67 36.59
C LYS A 68 13.60 5.13 36.53
N GLU A 69 14.53 5.45 35.64
CA GLU A 69 14.90 6.83 35.31
C GLU A 69 14.12 7.30 34.08
N VAL A 70 13.64 8.54 34.14
CA VAL A 70 12.86 9.16 33.05
C VAL A 70 13.78 10.07 32.24
N TYR A 71 13.81 9.82 30.94
CA TYR A 71 14.57 10.60 29.96
C TYR A 71 13.61 11.43 29.13
N GLU A 72 13.76 12.76 29.18
CA GLU A 72 12.97 13.70 28.37
C GLU A 72 13.58 13.84 26.99
N PHE A 73 12.70 13.83 25.99
CA PHE A 73 13.00 14.08 24.60
C PHE A 73 12.02 15.11 24.04
N ARG A 74 12.41 15.70 22.92
CA ARG A 74 11.61 16.69 22.22
C ARG A 74 11.79 16.55 20.72
N CYS A 75 10.70 16.60 19.98
CA CYS A 75 10.73 16.61 18.52
C CYS A 75 11.37 17.90 17.98
N SER A 76 11.99 17.81 16.80
CA SER A 76 12.53 18.97 16.09
C SER A 76 11.42 19.97 15.71
N GLU A 77 11.81 21.20 15.40
CA GLU A 77 10.86 22.26 15.03
C GLU A 77 9.94 21.84 13.86
N GLY A 78 8.64 22.08 14.01
CA GLY A 78 7.62 21.68 13.04
C GLY A 78 7.11 20.24 13.18
N LEU A 79 7.72 19.43 14.04
CA LEU A 79 7.29 18.06 14.32
C LEU A 79 6.65 17.96 15.71
N LEU A 80 5.65 17.10 15.84
CA LEU A 80 5.04 16.70 17.11
C LEU A 80 5.25 15.20 17.31
N PHE A 81 5.36 14.78 18.58
CA PHE A 81 5.47 13.35 18.88
C PHE A 81 4.11 12.71 18.63
N ASP A 82 4.04 11.52 18.07
CA ASP A 82 2.82 10.73 17.94
C ASP A 82 2.96 9.49 18.84
N VAL A 83 2.12 9.40 19.87
CA VAL A 83 2.19 8.31 20.86
C VAL A 83 1.87 6.96 20.24
N SER A 84 0.91 6.89 19.33
CA SER A 84 0.52 5.66 18.64
C SER A 84 1.60 5.17 17.66
N ARG A 85 2.33 6.10 17.02
CA ARG A 85 3.41 5.76 16.06
C ARG A 85 4.80 5.68 16.67
N GLN A 86 4.95 6.07 17.94
CA GLN A 86 6.22 6.14 18.67
C GLN A 86 7.31 6.96 17.93
N LYS A 87 6.92 7.98 17.16
CA LYS A 87 7.84 8.81 16.37
C LYS A 87 7.38 10.25 16.23
N CYS A 88 8.31 11.15 15.93
CA CYS A 88 8.02 12.53 15.59
C CYS A 88 7.54 12.64 14.13
N VAL A 89 6.33 13.17 13.91
CA VAL A 89 5.77 13.40 12.57
C VAL A 89 5.34 14.86 12.43
N ALA A 90 5.06 15.32 11.21
CA ALA A 90 4.65 16.69 10.95
C ALA A 90 3.43 17.07 11.80
N ALA A 91 3.43 18.28 12.37
CA ALA A 91 2.43 18.70 13.35
C ALA A 91 0.97 18.54 12.88
N GLN A 92 0.72 18.75 11.59
CA GLN A 92 -0.60 18.57 10.97
C GLN A 92 -1.11 17.11 10.95
N ASN A 93 -0.22 16.13 11.15
CA ASN A 93 -0.53 14.70 11.11
C ASN A 93 -0.61 14.08 12.51
N VAL A 94 -0.50 14.88 13.59
CA VAL A 94 -0.63 14.41 14.97
C VAL A 94 -2.00 14.79 15.51
N PHE A 95 -2.82 13.77 15.75
CA PHE A 95 -4.19 13.92 16.26
C PHE A 95 -4.36 13.35 17.68
N ASN A 96 -3.27 12.94 18.33
CA ASN A 96 -3.30 12.24 19.61
C ASN A 96 -2.51 12.95 20.72
N CYS A 97 -2.41 14.28 20.70
CA CYS A 97 -1.64 15.06 21.68
C CYS A 97 -2.10 14.84 23.13
N ASP A 98 -3.37 14.53 23.31
CA ASP A 98 -4.05 14.16 24.55
C ASP A 98 -3.61 12.79 25.11
N LEU A 99 -3.25 11.84 24.24
CA LEU A 99 -2.79 10.53 24.69
C LEU A 99 -1.44 10.63 25.41
N SER A 100 -1.33 9.93 26.55
CA SER A 100 -0.11 9.88 27.35
C SER A 100 0.66 8.58 27.10
N THR A 101 -0.03 7.46 26.94
CA THR A 101 0.55 6.18 26.56
C THR A 101 -0.28 5.53 25.48
N GLU A 102 0.28 4.53 24.79
CA GLU A 102 -0.51 3.60 24.00
C GLU A 102 -1.55 2.92 24.92
N THR A 103 -2.76 2.71 24.43
CA THR A 103 -3.76 1.87 25.09
C THR A 103 -3.30 0.42 25.00
N ILE A 104 -2.95 -0.19 26.14
CA ILE A 104 -2.53 -1.60 26.18
C ILE A 104 -3.78 -2.46 26.18
N ILE A 105 -4.02 -3.15 25.08
CA ILE A 105 -5.14 -4.09 24.97
C ILE A 105 -4.69 -5.44 25.57
N PRO A 106 -5.40 -5.97 26.59
CA PRO A 106 -5.02 -7.23 27.23
C PRO A 106 -5.18 -8.41 26.27
N LYS A 107 -4.38 -9.46 26.49
CA LYS A 107 -4.44 -10.67 25.67
C LYS A 107 -5.70 -11.49 26.02
N PRO A 108 -6.50 -11.93 25.03
CA PRO A 108 -7.71 -12.69 25.32
C PRO A 108 -7.41 -14.07 25.91
N LEU A 109 -8.35 -14.59 26.70
CA LEU A 109 -8.25 -15.92 27.31
C LEU A 109 -8.56 -17.04 26.30
N LEU A 110 -9.35 -16.74 25.26
CA LEU A 110 -9.83 -17.71 24.27
C LEU A 110 -10.49 -18.90 24.99
N GLU A 111 -10.08 -20.14 24.68
CA GLU A 111 -10.59 -21.36 25.31
C GLU A 111 -10.36 -21.42 26.84
N GLN A 112 -9.41 -20.66 27.38
CA GLN A 112 -9.05 -20.71 28.80
C GLN A 112 -10.10 -20.09 29.71
N ALA A 113 -11.05 -19.30 29.17
CA ALA A 113 -12.14 -18.74 29.95
C ALA A 113 -13.19 -19.78 30.37
N GLY A 114 -13.20 -20.98 29.76
CA GLY A 114 -14.16 -22.03 30.08
C GLY A 114 -15.59 -21.65 29.70
N CYS A 115 -15.78 -21.06 28.52
CA CYS A 115 -17.09 -20.68 27.99
C CYS A 115 -18.01 -21.90 27.87
N ALA A 116 -19.31 -21.71 28.15
CA ALA A 116 -20.27 -22.81 28.19
C ALA A 116 -20.57 -23.44 26.82
N ASN A 117 -20.27 -22.72 25.74
CA ASN A 117 -20.49 -23.14 24.37
C ASN A 117 -19.15 -23.21 23.64
N GLU A 118 -18.89 -24.33 22.94
CA GLU A 118 -17.66 -24.57 22.17
C GLU A 118 -17.50 -23.59 20.99
N THR A 119 -18.56 -22.88 20.59
CA THR A 119 -18.48 -21.84 19.55
C THR A 119 -18.14 -20.45 20.09
N HIS A 120 -17.92 -20.31 21.40
CA HIS A 120 -17.61 -19.03 22.05
C HIS A 120 -16.18 -19.03 22.60
N LEU A 121 -15.51 -17.89 22.48
CA LEU A 121 -14.17 -17.65 22.98
C LEU A 121 -14.20 -16.57 24.06
N GLY A 122 -13.26 -16.66 25.00
CA GLY A 122 -13.16 -15.75 26.14
C GLY A 122 -12.34 -14.49 25.86
N CYS A 123 -12.93 -13.33 26.15
CA CYS A 123 -12.24 -12.05 26.31
C CYS A 123 -11.23 -12.10 27.48
N ALA A 124 -10.37 -11.10 27.62
CA ALA A 124 -9.40 -11.04 28.71
C ALA A 124 -10.05 -10.75 30.07
N ASP A 125 -11.18 -10.05 30.08
CA ASP A 125 -12.04 -9.83 31.26
C ASP A 125 -12.89 -11.05 31.66
N GLY A 126 -12.84 -12.14 30.87
CA GLY A 126 -13.58 -13.38 31.11
C GLY A 126 -14.99 -13.40 30.52
N ALA A 127 -15.45 -12.36 29.82
CA ALA A 127 -16.67 -12.42 29.02
C ALA A 127 -16.51 -13.42 27.87
N CYS A 128 -17.61 -14.07 27.47
CA CYS A 128 -17.63 -15.03 26.37
C CYS A 128 -18.42 -14.47 25.19
N VAL A 129 -17.78 -14.36 24.03
CA VAL A 129 -18.39 -13.89 22.77
C VAL A 129 -18.23 -14.96 21.69
N PRO A 130 -19.07 -14.99 20.63
CA PRO A 130 -18.91 -15.92 19.52
C PRO A 130 -17.51 -15.86 18.89
N ALA A 131 -16.94 -17.02 18.55
CA ALA A 131 -15.60 -17.11 18.00
C ALA A 131 -15.41 -16.29 16.71
N GLU A 132 -16.48 -16.12 15.91
CA GLU A 132 -16.48 -15.35 14.67
C GLU A 132 -16.27 -13.84 14.87
N TYR A 133 -16.57 -13.31 16.06
CA TYR A 133 -16.40 -11.89 16.41
C TYR A 133 -14.96 -11.56 16.84
N PHE A 134 -14.13 -12.56 17.10
CA PHE A 134 -12.70 -12.30 17.33
C PHE A 134 -12.00 -11.95 16.03
N CYS A 135 -11.38 -10.77 15.95
CA CYS A 135 -10.58 -10.34 14.81
C CYS A 135 -11.42 -10.00 13.56
N ASP A 136 -12.64 -9.50 13.76
CA ASP A 136 -13.60 -9.19 12.70
C ASP A 136 -13.67 -7.69 12.37
N GLY A 137 -13.08 -6.84 13.21
CA GLY A 137 -13.14 -5.40 13.04
C GLY A 137 -14.10 -4.67 13.99
N SER A 138 -14.80 -5.35 14.87
CA SER A 138 -15.72 -4.76 15.85
C SER A 138 -15.23 -5.06 17.27
N SER A 139 -15.39 -4.10 18.18
CA SER A 139 -15.08 -4.35 19.60
C SER A 139 -16.33 -4.92 20.27
N ASP A 140 -16.34 -6.23 20.46
CA ASP A 140 -17.42 -7.00 21.08
C ASP A 140 -17.09 -7.37 22.53
N CYS A 141 -15.80 -7.49 22.87
CA CYS A 141 -15.36 -7.51 24.26
C CYS A 141 -15.39 -6.10 24.89
N ASN A 142 -15.75 -6.01 26.18
CA ASN A 142 -15.75 -4.76 26.94
C ASN A 142 -14.34 -4.15 27.09
N ASP A 143 -13.30 -4.98 27.01
CA ASP A 143 -11.90 -4.61 27.10
C ASP A 143 -11.18 -4.57 25.73
N SER A 144 -11.94 -4.76 24.63
CA SER A 144 -11.46 -4.84 23.25
C SER A 144 -10.40 -5.91 22.99
N SER A 145 -10.27 -6.92 23.87
CA SER A 145 -9.27 -7.98 23.77
C SER A 145 -9.44 -8.91 22.57
N ASP A 146 -10.64 -8.95 22.00
CA ASP A 146 -11.00 -9.61 20.74
C ASP A 146 -10.30 -9.02 19.52
N GLU A 147 -10.04 -7.70 19.51
CA GLU A 147 -9.46 -6.99 18.36
C GLU A 147 -7.98 -6.63 18.55
N GLY A 148 -7.48 -6.68 19.80
CA GLY A 148 -6.11 -6.26 20.12
C GLY A 148 -5.01 -7.23 19.70
N TRP A 149 -5.34 -8.51 19.50
CA TRP A 149 -4.38 -9.59 19.28
C TRP A 149 -4.66 -10.37 18.00
N CYS A 150 -4.77 -9.64 16.89
CA CYS A 150 -5.21 -10.16 15.60
C CYS A 150 -4.12 -10.21 14.54
N ASP A 151 -2.88 -10.49 14.94
CA ASP A 151 -1.84 -10.82 13.97
C ASP A 151 -1.94 -12.28 13.52
N VAL A 152 -1.20 -12.64 12.47
CA VAL A 152 -1.21 -13.97 11.85
C VAL A 152 -0.80 -15.13 12.79
N SER A 153 -0.42 -14.84 14.02
CA SER A 153 -0.03 -15.80 15.07
C SER A 153 -1.05 -15.89 16.21
N TYR A 154 -1.90 -14.86 16.38
CA TYR A 154 -2.83 -14.77 17.51
C TYR A 154 -4.30 -14.70 17.10
N ASP A 155 -4.61 -14.43 15.83
CA ASP A 155 -5.98 -14.54 15.32
C ASP A 155 -6.47 -16.00 15.42
N PRO A 156 -7.52 -16.29 16.22
CA PRO A 156 -8.04 -17.65 16.39
C PRO A 156 -8.65 -18.22 15.10
N ASN A 157 -9.07 -17.34 14.18
CA ASN A 157 -9.66 -17.67 12.89
C ASN A 157 -8.65 -17.50 11.73
N ALA A 158 -7.35 -17.47 12.04
CA ALA A 158 -6.31 -17.30 11.03
C ALA A 158 -6.37 -18.40 9.96
N ALA A 159 -6.10 -18.01 8.71
CA ALA A 159 -5.98 -18.93 7.61
C ALA A 159 -4.88 -19.98 7.87
N ALA A 160 -5.14 -21.21 7.47
CA ALA A 160 -4.17 -22.28 7.55
C ALA A 160 -2.96 -22.03 6.61
N PRO A 161 -1.78 -22.58 6.89
CA PRO A 161 -0.67 -22.58 5.95
C PRO A 161 -1.05 -23.25 4.62
N CYS A 162 -0.46 -22.78 3.52
CA CYS A 162 -0.71 -23.32 2.18
C CYS A 162 -0.56 -24.85 2.11
N GLU A 163 -1.60 -25.51 1.62
CA GLU A 163 -1.60 -26.93 1.26
C GLU A 163 -1.72 -27.09 -0.27
N PRO A 164 -0.60 -27.27 -1.00
CA PRO A 164 -0.62 -27.28 -2.47
C PRO A 164 -1.46 -28.40 -3.11
N GLY A 165 -1.79 -29.46 -2.38
CA GLY A 165 -2.65 -30.55 -2.86
C GLY A 165 -4.16 -30.25 -2.73
N GLN A 166 -4.53 -29.21 -2.00
CA GLN A 166 -5.92 -28.75 -1.86
C GLN A 166 -6.14 -27.42 -2.61
N CYS A 167 -5.09 -26.62 -2.77
CA CYS A 167 -5.09 -25.37 -3.51
C CYS A 167 -4.70 -25.57 -4.98
N GLU A 168 -5.69 -25.82 -5.83
CA GLU A 168 -5.46 -26.11 -7.25
C GLU A 168 -5.97 -25.02 -8.20
N LEU A 169 -5.22 -24.81 -9.29
CA LEU A 169 -5.60 -23.91 -10.38
C LEU A 169 -6.87 -24.43 -11.09
N PRO A 170 -7.75 -23.54 -11.58
CA PRO A 170 -7.60 -22.08 -11.69
C PRO A 170 -8.15 -21.28 -10.49
N ASN A 171 -8.70 -21.95 -9.48
CA ASN A 171 -9.45 -21.26 -8.42
C ASN A 171 -8.54 -20.82 -7.28
N CYS A 172 -7.53 -21.63 -6.96
CA CYS A 172 -6.59 -21.36 -5.89
C CYS A 172 -5.16 -21.47 -6.41
N PHE A 173 -4.27 -20.60 -5.94
CA PHE A 173 -2.84 -20.74 -6.16
C PHE A 173 -2.06 -20.28 -4.94
N CYS A 174 -1.32 -21.20 -4.34
CA CYS A 174 -0.41 -20.92 -3.26
C CYS A 174 0.83 -21.81 -3.38
N SER A 175 1.93 -21.37 -2.77
CA SER A 175 3.09 -22.22 -2.52
C SER A 175 3.64 -21.93 -1.14
N ARG A 176 4.36 -22.88 -0.54
CA ARG A 176 4.83 -22.78 0.86
C ARG A 176 5.64 -21.51 1.13
N ASN A 177 6.43 -21.09 0.14
CA ASN A 177 7.30 -19.91 0.23
C ASN A 177 6.87 -18.79 -0.74
N GLY A 178 5.76 -18.94 -1.47
CA GLY A 178 5.25 -17.95 -2.42
C GLY A 178 6.11 -17.70 -3.67
N THR A 179 7.15 -18.50 -3.91
CA THR A 179 8.14 -18.27 -4.99
C THR A 179 8.07 -19.31 -6.11
N GLU A 180 7.24 -20.34 -5.99
CA GLU A 180 7.09 -21.36 -7.01
C GLU A 180 6.35 -20.81 -8.24
N THR A 181 6.83 -21.14 -9.43
CA THR A 181 6.20 -20.73 -10.68
C THR A 181 4.90 -21.52 -10.91
N PRO A 182 3.78 -20.85 -11.28
CA PRO A 182 2.52 -21.50 -11.63
C PRO A 182 2.68 -22.60 -12.68
N GLY A 183 2.02 -23.74 -12.46
CA GLY A 183 2.12 -24.91 -13.33
C GLY A 183 3.49 -25.60 -13.32
N ARG A 184 4.40 -25.21 -12.42
CA ARG A 184 5.77 -25.72 -12.29
C ARG A 184 6.56 -25.63 -13.61
N LEU A 185 6.28 -24.60 -14.41
CA LEU A 185 7.05 -24.32 -15.60
C LEU A 185 8.49 -23.97 -15.23
N VAL A 186 9.44 -24.45 -16.02
CA VAL A 186 10.84 -24.02 -15.88
C VAL A 186 10.99 -22.57 -16.30
N THR A 187 11.98 -21.87 -15.74
CA THR A 187 12.21 -20.44 -15.99
C THR A 187 12.30 -20.12 -17.49
N SER A 188 12.97 -20.94 -18.29
CA SER A 188 13.12 -20.71 -19.74
C SER A 188 11.82 -20.82 -20.54
N GLN A 189 10.80 -21.47 -19.99
CA GLN A 189 9.47 -21.60 -20.61
C GLN A 189 8.47 -20.57 -20.08
N THR A 190 8.79 -19.89 -18.99
CA THR A 190 7.89 -18.94 -18.32
C THR A 190 8.06 -17.57 -18.95
N PRO A 191 7.00 -16.88 -19.42
CA PRO A 191 7.16 -15.51 -19.88
C PRO A 191 7.54 -14.58 -18.74
N GLN A 192 8.34 -13.56 -19.02
CA GLN A 192 8.49 -12.47 -18.06
C GLN A 192 7.36 -11.46 -18.27
N MET A 193 6.45 -11.43 -17.31
CA MET A 193 5.38 -10.43 -17.26
C MET A 193 5.90 -9.15 -16.60
N ILE A 194 5.57 -7.99 -17.18
CA ILE A 194 5.79 -6.67 -16.57
C ILE A 194 4.40 -6.03 -16.39
N THR A 195 4.06 -5.66 -15.16
CA THR A 195 2.81 -4.97 -14.85
C THR A 195 3.09 -3.50 -14.59
N LEU A 196 2.74 -2.66 -15.58
CA LEU A 196 2.82 -1.21 -15.42
C LEU A 196 1.51 -0.70 -14.82
N THR A 197 1.58 -0.06 -13.66
CA THR A 197 0.38 0.42 -12.96
C THR A 197 0.48 1.90 -12.58
N PHE A 198 -0.62 2.63 -12.74
CA PHE A 198 -0.73 4.03 -12.37
C PHE A 198 -1.83 4.24 -11.33
N SER A 199 -1.50 4.83 -10.18
CA SER A 199 -2.44 5.17 -9.12
C SER A 199 -2.78 6.66 -9.13
N GLY A 200 -4.03 7.01 -8.82
CA GLY A 200 -4.50 8.39 -8.67
C GLY A 200 -5.31 8.91 -9.85
N PRO A 201 -5.48 10.23 -9.99
CA PRO A 201 -6.36 10.79 -11.00
C PRO A 201 -5.78 10.74 -12.42
N VAL A 202 -6.65 10.44 -13.39
CA VAL A 202 -6.34 10.56 -14.82
C VAL A 202 -6.89 11.88 -15.32
N ASN A 203 -6.02 12.79 -15.76
CA ASN A 203 -6.43 14.14 -16.14
C ASN A 203 -5.55 14.70 -17.27
N HIS A 204 -5.71 15.98 -17.59
CA HIS A 204 -4.97 16.62 -18.68
C HIS A 204 -3.46 16.72 -18.43
N GLU A 205 -3.01 16.68 -17.17
CA GLU A 205 -1.59 16.80 -16.81
C GLU A 205 -0.81 15.54 -17.16
N ASN A 206 -1.44 14.36 -17.08
CA ASN A 206 -0.80 13.08 -17.38
C ASN A 206 -1.26 12.42 -18.69
N TRP A 207 -2.30 12.97 -19.34
CA TRP A 207 -2.88 12.40 -20.56
C TRP A 207 -1.89 12.25 -21.71
N ASP A 208 -1.06 13.26 -21.97
CA ASP A 208 -0.12 13.26 -23.09
C ASP A 208 0.99 12.22 -22.88
N ILE A 209 1.40 12.00 -21.63
CA ILE A 209 2.40 10.98 -21.28
C ILE A 209 1.86 9.58 -21.62
N TYR A 210 0.62 9.28 -21.23
CA TYR A 210 -0.01 8.00 -21.57
C TYR A 210 -0.21 7.85 -23.07
N SER A 211 -0.90 8.81 -23.69
CA SER A 211 -1.45 8.67 -25.03
C SER A 211 -0.44 8.87 -26.16
N LYS A 212 0.64 9.64 -25.93
CA LYS A 212 1.65 9.97 -26.95
C LYS A 212 3.03 9.38 -26.66
N HIS A 213 3.38 9.16 -25.39
CA HIS A 213 4.76 8.83 -25.02
C HIS A 213 4.97 7.40 -24.52
N LEU A 214 3.98 6.79 -23.86
CA LEU A 214 4.11 5.47 -23.26
C LEU A 214 3.46 4.35 -24.08
N PHE A 215 2.24 4.52 -24.57
CA PHE A 215 1.49 3.42 -25.20
C PHE A 215 1.45 3.47 -26.73
N THR A 216 1.95 4.53 -27.33
CA THR A 216 2.01 4.71 -28.78
C THR A 216 3.08 3.79 -29.39
N GLU A 217 2.74 3.09 -30.47
CA GLU A 217 3.65 2.27 -31.31
C GLU A 217 4.38 1.09 -30.61
N ARG A 218 4.09 0.81 -29.34
CA ARG A 218 4.71 -0.31 -28.61
C ARG A 218 3.84 -1.57 -28.62
N ARG A 219 4.44 -2.71 -28.96
CA ARG A 219 3.75 -4.00 -29.07
C ARG A 219 4.50 -5.10 -28.33
N ASN A 220 3.72 -6.01 -27.73
CA ASN A 220 4.21 -7.27 -27.20
C ASN A 220 4.57 -8.25 -28.33
N PRO A 221 5.32 -9.35 -28.03
CA PRO A 221 5.73 -10.34 -29.04
C PRO A 221 4.57 -11.07 -29.76
N ASN A 222 3.35 -11.00 -29.25
CA ASN A 222 2.14 -11.50 -29.92
C ASN A 222 1.52 -10.47 -30.90
N GLY A 223 2.15 -9.32 -31.10
CA GLY A 223 1.68 -8.25 -31.98
C GLY A 223 0.65 -7.33 -31.36
N CYS A 224 0.18 -7.58 -30.13
CA CYS A 224 -0.78 -6.71 -29.46
C CYS A 224 -0.12 -5.48 -28.84
N PRO A 225 -0.77 -4.31 -28.80
CA PRO A 225 -0.23 -3.15 -28.10
C PRO A 225 -0.05 -3.47 -26.62
N ILE A 226 1.04 -2.98 -26.02
CA ILE A 226 1.30 -3.16 -24.60
C ILE A 226 0.15 -2.65 -23.73
N LYS A 227 -0.03 -3.22 -22.54
CA LYS A 227 -1.14 -2.89 -21.64
C LYS A 227 -0.64 -2.51 -20.25
N ALA A 228 -1.52 -1.82 -19.53
CA ALA A 228 -1.28 -1.29 -18.19
C ALA A 228 -2.57 -1.30 -17.37
N THR A 229 -2.44 -1.17 -16.06
CA THR A 229 -3.54 -1.12 -15.09
C THR A 229 -3.62 0.27 -14.46
N PHE A 230 -4.78 0.92 -14.51
CA PHE A 230 -4.99 2.24 -13.91
C PHE A 230 -5.88 2.09 -12.68
N PHE A 231 -5.32 2.35 -11.51
CA PHE A 231 -6.05 2.43 -10.23
C PHE A 231 -6.54 3.87 -10.07
N VAL A 232 -7.77 4.13 -10.51
CA VAL A 232 -8.32 5.49 -10.68
C VAL A 232 -9.01 5.98 -9.42
N SER A 233 -8.58 7.13 -8.90
CA SER A 233 -9.26 7.84 -7.82
C SER A 233 -10.25 8.91 -8.34
N HIS A 234 -11.26 9.30 -7.56
CA HIS A 234 -12.29 10.23 -8.05
C HIS A 234 -11.76 11.64 -8.30
N SER A 235 -11.16 12.27 -7.28
CA SER A 235 -10.90 13.70 -7.28
C SER A 235 -10.00 14.14 -8.42
N TYR A 236 -10.41 15.15 -9.19
CA TYR A 236 -9.71 15.70 -10.36
C TYR A 236 -9.61 14.78 -11.58
N THR A 237 -10.29 13.63 -11.60
CA THR A 237 -10.31 12.73 -12.74
C THR A 237 -11.19 13.26 -13.88
N ASN A 238 -10.65 13.16 -15.10
CA ASN A 238 -11.38 13.33 -16.35
C ASN A 238 -11.88 11.96 -16.83
N TYR A 239 -13.18 11.72 -16.64
CA TYR A 239 -13.82 10.46 -16.96
C TYR A 239 -13.87 10.15 -18.47
N ARG A 240 -13.76 11.15 -19.35
CA ARG A 240 -13.56 10.88 -20.78
C ARG A 240 -12.20 10.24 -21.06
N HIS A 241 -11.14 10.65 -20.36
CA HIS A 241 -9.82 10.03 -20.53
C HIS A 241 -9.80 8.60 -19.99
N VAL A 242 -10.43 8.35 -18.85
CA VAL A 242 -10.61 6.99 -18.30
C VAL A 242 -11.38 6.10 -19.29
N GLN A 243 -12.47 6.61 -19.88
CA GLN A 243 -13.21 5.90 -20.93
C GLN A 243 -12.32 5.54 -22.13
N LYS A 244 -11.46 6.48 -22.57
CA LYS A 244 -10.55 6.23 -23.69
C LYS A 244 -9.49 5.19 -23.35
N LEU A 245 -8.89 5.22 -22.15
CA LEU A 245 -7.94 4.20 -21.70
C LEU A 245 -8.58 2.81 -21.70
N TRP A 246 -9.82 2.71 -21.22
CA TRP A 246 -10.58 1.48 -21.29
C TRP A 246 -10.83 1.07 -22.75
N ASN A 247 -11.29 1.96 -23.63
CA ASN A 247 -11.48 1.64 -25.05
C ASN A 247 -10.21 1.08 -25.73
N ASP A 248 -9.03 1.57 -25.33
CA ASP A 248 -7.72 1.11 -25.82
C ASP A 248 -7.27 -0.25 -25.22
N GLY A 249 -8.08 -0.81 -24.33
CA GLY A 249 -7.93 -2.12 -23.72
C GLY A 249 -7.09 -2.13 -22.45
N HIS A 250 -6.72 -0.97 -21.90
CA HIS A 250 -6.11 -0.90 -20.58
C HIS A 250 -7.12 -1.34 -19.51
N GLU A 251 -6.60 -1.87 -18.41
CA GLU A 251 -7.43 -2.25 -17.27
C GLU A 251 -7.70 -1.01 -16.41
N ILE A 252 -8.98 -0.83 -16.03
CA ILE A 252 -9.40 0.20 -15.08
C ILE A 252 -9.75 -0.51 -13.77
N ALA A 253 -9.08 -0.11 -12.71
CA ALA A 253 -9.19 -0.61 -11.35
C ALA A 253 -9.44 0.56 -10.38
N ILE A 254 -9.75 0.24 -9.13
CA ILE A 254 -10.29 1.22 -8.17
C ILE A 254 -9.21 1.74 -7.22
N ASN A 255 -9.21 3.06 -6.94
CA ASN A 255 -8.34 3.70 -5.95
C ASN A 255 -9.08 4.73 -5.08
N SER A 256 -10.22 4.34 -4.52
CA SER A 256 -11.11 5.14 -3.66
C SER A 256 -11.71 6.41 -4.29
N ILE A 257 -12.71 6.98 -3.63
CA ILE A 257 -13.25 8.30 -3.96
C ILE A 257 -12.33 9.38 -3.40
N THR A 258 -12.08 9.33 -2.09
CA THR A 258 -11.53 10.49 -1.38
C THR A 258 -10.02 10.47 -1.25
N ARG A 259 -9.39 9.29 -1.28
CA ARG A 259 -8.01 9.07 -0.82
C ARG A 259 -7.76 9.70 0.56
N ARG A 260 -8.70 9.49 1.48
CA ARG A 260 -8.74 10.10 2.82
C ARG A 260 -7.40 10.04 3.54
N GLU A 261 -7.02 11.19 4.10
CA GLU A 261 -5.95 11.29 5.09
C GLU A 261 -6.54 11.35 6.50
N PRO A 262 -5.79 10.95 7.54
CA PRO A 262 -4.44 10.36 7.47
C PRO A 262 -4.44 8.93 6.91
N GLU A 263 -3.30 8.50 6.36
CA GLU A 263 -3.10 7.15 5.79
C GLU A 263 -3.54 6.00 6.72
N GLU A 264 -3.31 6.16 8.03
CA GLU A 264 -3.67 5.15 9.04
C GLU A 264 -5.16 4.93 9.19
N TRP A 265 -6.00 5.88 8.74
CA TRP A 265 -7.43 5.69 8.78
C TRP A 265 -7.84 4.45 8.00
N TRP A 266 -7.21 4.19 6.85
CA TRP A 266 -7.48 3.01 6.01
C TRP A 266 -7.17 1.69 6.71
N SER A 267 -6.07 1.63 7.47
CA SER A 267 -5.61 0.40 8.11
C SER A 267 -6.22 0.13 9.49
N LYS A 268 -6.52 1.19 10.26
CA LYS A 268 -6.95 1.06 11.66
C LYS A 268 -8.44 1.37 11.87
N ASN A 269 -8.97 2.38 11.18
CA ASN A 269 -10.26 2.97 11.52
C ASN A 269 -11.38 2.69 10.53
N ALA A 270 -11.07 2.52 9.25
CA ALA A 270 -12.06 2.29 8.21
C ALA A 270 -12.86 1.02 8.51
N THR A 271 -14.18 1.14 8.51
CA THR A 271 -15.09 -0.01 8.64
C THR A 271 -15.30 -0.69 7.28
N VAL A 272 -15.97 -1.84 7.27
CA VAL A 272 -16.35 -2.53 6.02
C VAL A 272 -17.23 -1.62 5.15
N GLU A 273 -18.13 -0.85 5.76
CA GLU A 273 -18.99 0.13 5.10
C GLU A 273 -18.19 1.30 4.52
N ASP A 274 -17.18 1.80 5.25
CA ASP A 274 -16.30 2.84 4.71
C ASP A 274 -15.53 2.34 3.48
N TRP A 275 -15.01 1.11 3.52
CA TRP A 275 -14.37 0.46 2.38
C TRP A 275 -15.33 0.29 1.20
N PHE A 276 -16.60 -0.07 1.47
CA PHE A 276 -17.65 -0.17 0.46
C PHE A 276 -17.94 1.20 -0.18
N ASP A 277 -18.22 2.21 0.64
CA ASP A 277 -18.54 3.56 0.22
C ASP A 277 -17.41 4.17 -0.64
N GLU A 278 -16.15 3.87 -0.31
CA GLU A 278 -14.98 4.35 -1.03
C GLU A 278 -14.68 3.55 -2.31
N MET A 279 -14.73 2.22 -2.27
CA MET A 279 -14.29 1.39 -3.40
C MET A 279 -15.44 1.10 -4.37
N VAL A 280 -16.57 0.62 -3.86
CA VAL A 280 -17.75 0.34 -4.71
C VAL A 280 -18.36 1.65 -5.19
N GLY A 281 -18.40 2.67 -4.33
CA GLY A 281 -18.80 4.02 -4.73
C GLY A 281 -17.96 4.54 -5.90
N GLN A 282 -16.63 4.39 -5.86
CA GLN A 282 -15.78 4.79 -6.97
C GLN A 282 -16.02 3.98 -8.26
N ALA A 283 -16.30 2.67 -8.14
CA ALA A 283 -16.70 1.85 -9.29
C ALA A 283 -18.00 2.36 -9.92
N ASN A 284 -18.99 2.74 -9.12
CA ASN A 284 -20.25 3.34 -9.58
C ASN A 284 -20.00 4.68 -10.30
N ILE A 285 -19.14 5.55 -9.77
CA ILE A 285 -18.79 6.83 -10.41
C ILE A 285 -18.13 6.57 -11.77
N ILE A 286 -17.12 5.70 -11.85
CA ILE A 286 -16.44 5.38 -13.13
C ILE A 286 -17.44 4.73 -14.11
N ASN A 287 -18.29 3.80 -13.66
CA ASN A 287 -19.31 3.20 -14.50
C ASN A 287 -20.22 4.26 -15.12
N ARG A 288 -20.72 5.17 -14.29
CA ARG A 288 -21.66 6.20 -14.71
C ARG A 288 -21.03 7.18 -15.69
N PHE A 289 -19.85 7.71 -15.38
CA PHE A 289 -19.26 8.84 -16.10
C PHE A 289 -18.21 8.45 -17.14
N SER A 290 -17.67 7.22 -17.10
CA SER A 290 -16.79 6.67 -18.14
C SER A 290 -17.39 5.52 -18.93
N ARG A 291 -18.59 5.04 -18.60
CA ARG A 291 -19.25 3.91 -19.28
C ARG A 291 -18.44 2.61 -19.27
N VAL A 292 -17.44 2.50 -18.39
CA VAL A 292 -16.73 1.25 -18.14
C VAL A 292 -17.72 0.27 -17.52
N ARG A 293 -17.82 -0.95 -18.05
CA ARG A 293 -18.79 -1.93 -17.57
C ARG A 293 -18.48 -2.34 -16.14
N MET A 294 -19.52 -2.51 -15.32
CA MET A 294 -19.35 -2.90 -13.92
C MET A 294 -18.58 -4.23 -13.78
N GLU A 295 -18.82 -5.16 -14.70
CA GLU A 295 -18.14 -6.46 -14.77
C GLU A 295 -16.63 -6.39 -15.08
N ASP A 296 -16.11 -5.23 -15.49
CA ASP A 296 -14.69 -5.04 -15.77
C ASP A 296 -13.92 -4.52 -14.55
N PHE A 297 -14.58 -4.05 -13.49
CA PHE A 297 -13.91 -3.68 -12.23
C PHE A 297 -13.57 -4.94 -11.43
N ARG A 298 -12.32 -5.38 -11.57
CA ARG A 298 -11.83 -6.62 -10.94
C ARG A 298 -10.74 -6.40 -9.90
N GLY A 299 -10.10 -5.23 -9.94
CA GLY A 299 -8.99 -4.89 -9.06
C GLY A 299 -9.25 -3.65 -8.25
N LEU A 300 -8.64 -3.60 -7.06
CA LEU A 300 -8.48 -2.37 -6.31
C LEU A 300 -7.05 -2.25 -5.75
N ARG A 301 -6.71 -1.02 -5.38
CA ARG A 301 -5.51 -0.70 -4.62
C ARG A 301 -5.87 0.31 -3.54
N ALA A 302 -5.55 -0.01 -2.30
CA ALA A 302 -5.69 0.85 -1.15
C ALA A 302 -4.88 2.14 -1.34
N PRO A 303 -5.45 3.31 -1.05
CA PRO A 303 -4.69 4.56 -1.00
C PRO A 303 -3.47 4.43 -0.09
N PHE A 304 -2.36 4.99 -0.54
CA PHE A 304 -1.07 4.95 0.16
C PHE A 304 -0.48 3.55 0.41
N LEU A 305 -1.08 2.50 -0.16
CA LEU A 305 -0.77 1.09 0.17
C LEU A 305 -1.04 0.74 1.65
N SER A 306 -1.95 1.48 2.29
CA SER A 306 -2.39 1.23 3.67
C SER A 306 -3.45 0.14 3.68
N VAL A 307 -3.00 -1.10 3.85
CA VAL A 307 -3.83 -2.31 3.84
C VAL A 307 -4.83 -2.29 5.00
N GLY A 308 -6.10 -2.52 4.70
CA GLY A 308 -7.25 -2.40 5.60
C GLY A 308 -7.60 -3.67 6.38
N TRP A 309 -6.60 -4.48 6.74
CA TRP A 309 -6.77 -5.71 7.51
C TRP A 309 -7.90 -6.62 6.97
N ASN A 310 -8.53 -7.44 7.80
CA ASN A 310 -9.62 -8.34 7.40
C ASN A 310 -10.82 -7.60 6.78
N ARG A 311 -11.08 -6.35 7.20
CA ARG A 311 -12.23 -5.55 6.73
C ARG A 311 -12.18 -5.26 5.23
N GLN A 312 -10.99 -4.91 4.71
CA GLN A 312 -10.80 -4.66 3.28
C GLN A 312 -11.14 -5.90 2.45
N PHE A 313 -10.60 -7.06 2.81
CA PHE A 313 -10.74 -8.28 2.02
C PHE A 313 -12.13 -8.91 2.17
N LEU A 314 -12.78 -8.72 3.33
CA LEU A 314 -14.19 -9.07 3.51
C LEU A 314 -15.08 -8.26 2.56
N MET A 315 -14.91 -6.93 2.52
CA MET A 315 -15.61 -6.08 1.55
C MET A 315 -15.34 -6.57 0.11
N MET A 316 -14.10 -6.88 -0.22
CA MET A 316 -13.75 -7.34 -1.57
C MET A 316 -14.47 -8.64 -1.96
N GLN A 317 -14.55 -9.60 -1.05
CA GLN A 317 -15.21 -10.87 -1.28
C GLN A 317 -16.73 -10.69 -1.47
N GLU A 318 -17.38 -9.92 -0.61
CA GLU A 318 -18.83 -9.68 -0.66
C GLU A 318 -19.27 -8.91 -1.92
N PHE A 319 -18.43 -7.97 -2.39
CA PHE A 319 -18.78 -7.11 -3.54
C PHE A 319 -18.13 -7.53 -4.87
N GLY A 320 -17.52 -8.71 -4.92
CA GLY A 320 -17.11 -9.36 -6.16
C GLY A 320 -15.84 -8.82 -6.82
N PHE A 321 -14.96 -8.18 -6.04
CA PHE A 321 -13.59 -7.90 -6.49
C PHE A 321 -12.82 -9.22 -6.63
N VAL A 322 -11.87 -9.26 -7.57
CA VAL A 322 -11.09 -10.47 -7.87
C VAL A 322 -9.68 -10.39 -7.32
N TYR A 323 -9.11 -9.18 -7.24
CA TYR A 323 -7.77 -9.03 -6.69
C TYR A 323 -7.54 -7.70 -5.96
N ASP A 324 -6.69 -7.76 -4.94
CA ASP A 324 -6.02 -6.61 -4.35
C ASP A 324 -4.61 -6.47 -4.93
N SER A 325 -4.08 -5.25 -4.93
CA SER A 325 -2.67 -4.99 -5.24
C SER A 325 -2.14 -3.90 -4.32
N SER A 326 -2.26 -4.13 -3.01
CA SER A 326 -1.84 -3.19 -1.97
C SER A 326 -0.78 -3.76 -1.04
N VAL A 327 -0.71 -5.09 -0.93
CA VAL A 327 0.19 -5.76 0.00
C VAL A 327 1.63 -5.72 -0.51
N VAL A 328 2.54 -5.16 0.29
CA VAL A 328 3.97 -5.12 0.01
C VAL A 328 4.66 -6.29 0.70
N ALA A 329 5.43 -7.07 -0.07
CA ALA A 329 6.23 -8.16 0.46
C ALA A 329 7.62 -7.69 0.94
N PRO A 330 8.28 -8.40 1.87
CA PRO A 330 9.67 -8.16 2.18
C PRO A 330 10.56 -8.51 0.99
N LEU A 331 11.74 -7.88 0.90
CA LEU A 331 12.70 -8.19 -0.15
C LEU A 331 13.23 -9.63 -0.02
N VAL A 332 12.94 -10.46 -1.03
CA VAL A 332 13.43 -11.84 -1.15
C VAL A 332 13.91 -12.11 -2.58
N ASN A 333 14.88 -13.00 -2.72
CA ASN A 333 15.34 -13.54 -4.00
C ASN A 333 15.23 -15.07 -3.96
N PRO A 334 14.42 -15.71 -4.82
CA PRO A 334 13.61 -15.11 -5.88
C PRO A 334 12.37 -14.33 -5.37
N PRO A 335 11.80 -13.40 -6.17
CA PRO A 335 10.60 -12.63 -5.79
C PRO A 335 9.33 -13.50 -5.70
N TYR A 336 8.30 -12.98 -5.03
CA TYR A 336 7.01 -13.67 -4.85
C TYR A 336 6.14 -13.62 -6.11
N TRP A 337 5.49 -14.73 -6.42
CA TRP A 337 4.38 -14.78 -7.38
C TRP A 337 3.08 -14.30 -6.71
N PRO A 338 2.11 -13.75 -7.46
CA PRO A 338 0.75 -13.55 -6.95
C PRO A 338 0.17 -14.87 -6.43
N TYR A 339 -0.67 -14.78 -5.41
CA TYR A 339 -1.28 -15.93 -4.73
C TYR A 339 -2.73 -15.62 -4.37
N THR A 340 -3.51 -16.66 -4.07
CA THR A 340 -4.86 -16.47 -3.52
C THR A 340 -4.85 -16.47 -2.00
N LEU A 341 -5.85 -15.82 -1.42
CA LEU A 341 -6.04 -15.70 0.03
C LEU A 341 -6.90 -16.81 0.62
N ASP A 342 -7.09 -17.93 -0.10
CA ASP A 342 -7.64 -19.17 0.47
C ASP A 342 -6.79 -19.67 1.66
N TYR A 343 -5.48 -19.44 1.59
CA TYR A 343 -4.52 -19.81 2.63
C TYR A 343 -3.74 -18.59 3.13
N LYS A 344 -3.05 -18.79 4.26
CA LYS A 344 -2.16 -17.81 4.86
C LYS A 344 -1.12 -17.29 3.85
N MET A 345 -0.92 -15.98 3.88
CA MET A 345 0.08 -15.31 3.06
C MET A 345 1.47 -15.96 3.22
N PRO A 346 2.24 -16.14 2.13
CA PRO A 346 3.55 -16.78 2.17
C PRO A 346 4.67 -15.88 2.70
N HIS A 347 4.34 -14.67 3.16
CA HIS A 347 5.29 -13.71 3.70
C HIS A 347 4.65 -12.86 4.81
N ARG A 348 5.49 -12.18 5.58
CA ARG A 348 5.04 -11.18 6.55
C ARG A 348 4.64 -9.88 5.82
N CYS A 349 3.76 -9.09 6.43
CA CYS A 349 3.46 -7.74 5.95
C CYS A 349 4.73 -6.88 6.04
N ALA A 350 5.13 -6.20 4.97
CA ALA A 350 6.28 -5.29 4.99
C ALA A 350 5.82 -3.84 5.21
N GLY A 351 6.39 -3.18 6.22
CA GLY A 351 6.09 -1.79 6.58
C GLY A 351 5.74 -1.64 8.05
N ASP A 352 6.09 -0.49 8.63
CA ASP A 352 5.75 -0.19 10.03
C ASP A 352 4.23 -0.02 10.15
N SER A 353 3.58 -0.78 11.05
CA SER A 353 2.14 -0.68 11.34
C SER A 353 1.18 -1.07 10.21
N GLN A 354 1.59 -1.92 9.25
CA GLN A 354 0.63 -2.50 8.29
C GLN A 354 -0.15 -3.67 8.91
N TYR A 355 -1.47 -3.67 8.68
CA TYR A 355 -2.38 -4.74 9.09
C TYR A 355 -2.79 -5.55 7.86
N CYS A 356 -2.00 -6.58 7.54
CA CYS A 356 -2.31 -7.53 6.46
C CYS A 356 -3.44 -8.50 6.86
N PRO A 357 -4.19 -9.07 5.91
CA PRO A 357 -5.27 -10.02 6.22
C PRO A 357 -4.73 -11.26 6.93
N THR A 358 -5.48 -11.72 7.91
CA THR A 358 -5.16 -12.92 8.70
C THR A 358 -6.07 -14.08 8.39
N ARG A 359 -7.32 -13.80 7.98
CA ARG A 359 -8.35 -14.79 7.63
C ARG A 359 -8.26 -15.27 6.19
N SER A 360 -9.04 -16.31 5.88
CA SER A 360 -9.16 -16.88 4.54
C SER A 360 -10.23 -16.16 3.72
N TYR A 361 -9.88 -15.73 2.51
CA TYR A 361 -10.76 -15.11 1.53
C TYR A 361 -10.68 -15.90 0.21
N ALA A 362 -11.46 -16.97 0.14
CA ALA A 362 -11.37 -17.95 -0.93
C ALA A 362 -11.55 -17.34 -2.33
N GLY A 363 -10.62 -17.64 -3.24
CA GLY A 363 -10.64 -17.16 -4.63
C GLY A 363 -10.25 -15.68 -4.82
N LEU A 364 -10.01 -14.93 -3.75
CA LEU A 364 -9.51 -13.55 -3.83
C LEU A 364 -7.99 -13.58 -4.06
N TRP A 365 -7.51 -12.87 -5.07
CA TRP A 365 -6.10 -12.84 -5.44
C TRP A 365 -5.37 -11.65 -4.80
N GLU A 366 -4.14 -11.87 -4.37
CA GLU A 366 -3.20 -10.81 -4.03
C GLU A 366 -2.16 -10.66 -5.15
N MET A 367 -2.25 -9.53 -5.87
CA MET A 367 -1.22 -9.08 -6.81
C MET A 367 -0.10 -8.39 -6.04
N VAL A 368 0.64 -9.22 -5.29
CA VAL A 368 1.69 -8.83 -4.35
C VAL A 368 2.70 -7.86 -4.95
N ILE A 369 2.99 -6.80 -4.21
CA ILE A 369 4.01 -5.81 -4.59
C ILE A 369 5.38 -6.29 -4.08
N ASN A 370 6.21 -6.75 -5.01
CA ASN A 370 7.62 -7.02 -4.72
C ASN A 370 8.41 -5.70 -4.73
N PRO A 371 9.10 -5.34 -3.64
CA PRO A 371 9.75 -4.04 -3.53
C PRO A 371 10.92 -3.91 -4.51
N LEU A 372 11.10 -2.71 -5.05
CA LEU A 372 12.27 -2.32 -5.82
C LEU A 372 13.47 -2.16 -4.88
N VAL A 373 14.65 -2.52 -5.36
CA VAL A 373 15.93 -2.25 -4.69
C VAL A 373 16.57 -1.05 -5.36
N HIS A 374 16.90 -0.05 -4.54
CA HIS A 374 17.66 1.12 -4.94
C HIS A 374 18.84 1.28 -3.96
N SER A 375 20.05 1.04 -4.43
CA SER A 375 21.26 1.05 -3.60
C SER A 375 21.17 0.07 -2.41
N LYS A 376 20.98 0.57 -1.18
CA LYS A 376 20.82 -0.25 0.04
C LYS A 376 19.40 -0.21 0.60
N GLU A 377 18.49 0.52 -0.05
CA GLU A 377 17.13 0.73 0.39
C GLU A 377 16.15 -0.02 -0.51
N THR A 378 14.93 -0.19 0.01
CA THR A 378 13.82 -0.82 -0.71
C THR A 378 12.62 0.11 -0.76
N CYS A 379 11.88 0.08 -1.85
CA CYS A 379 10.66 0.86 -2.00
C CYS A 379 9.60 0.11 -2.80
N ALA A 380 8.34 0.26 -2.40
CA ALA A 380 7.20 -0.38 -3.07
C ALA A 380 6.89 0.29 -4.41
N THR A 381 7.01 1.63 -4.45
CA THR A 381 6.81 2.46 -5.65
C THR A 381 8.01 3.37 -5.85
N LEU A 382 8.27 3.77 -7.10
CA LEU A 382 9.43 4.63 -7.41
C LEU A 382 9.30 6.04 -6.84
N ASP A 383 8.07 6.53 -6.63
CA ASP A 383 7.79 7.83 -6.06
C ASP A 383 7.97 7.91 -4.55
N GLN A 384 7.92 6.77 -3.86
CA GLN A 384 8.02 6.66 -2.41
C GLN A 384 9.34 6.05 -1.94
N CYS A 385 10.39 6.06 -2.79
CA CYS A 385 11.71 5.64 -2.35
C CYS A 385 12.30 6.62 -1.33
N PRO A 386 12.93 6.16 -0.22
CA PRO A 386 13.40 7.05 0.84
C PRO A 386 14.43 8.06 0.32
N THR A 387 15.38 7.61 -0.50
CA THR A 387 16.16 8.50 -1.36
C THR A 387 15.54 8.61 -2.75
N LYS A 388 15.18 9.83 -3.16
CA LYS A 388 14.73 10.10 -4.53
C LYS A 388 15.85 9.73 -5.51
N PRO A 389 15.58 8.87 -6.51
CA PRO A 389 16.60 8.47 -7.46
C PRO A 389 17.01 9.66 -8.34
N ALA A 390 18.29 9.74 -8.67
CA ALA A 390 18.75 10.64 -9.71
C ALA A 390 18.21 10.20 -11.07
N ARG A 391 18.04 11.16 -11.99
CA ARG A 391 17.50 10.90 -13.33
C ARG A 391 18.22 9.76 -14.03
N GLU A 392 19.55 9.82 -14.08
CA GLU A 392 20.39 8.84 -14.78
C GLU A 392 20.35 7.44 -14.14
N GLU A 393 19.86 7.33 -12.90
CA GLU A 393 19.78 6.07 -12.17
C GLU A 393 18.48 5.32 -12.45
N VAL A 394 17.40 5.97 -12.88
CA VAL A 394 16.09 5.34 -13.08
C VAL A 394 16.17 4.13 -14.02
N TYR A 395 16.86 4.27 -15.16
CA TYR A 395 17.07 3.15 -16.08
C TYR A 395 17.80 1.98 -15.40
N ASN A 396 18.85 2.27 -14.64
CA ASN A 396 19.64 1.25 -13.96
C ASN A 396 18.84 0.56 -12.84
N ILE A 397 18.05 1.31 -12.08
CA ILE A 397 17.14 0.77 -11.06
C ILE A 397 16.16 -0.20 -11.72
N LEU A 398 15.46 0.24 -12.78
CA LEU A 398 14.49 -0.59 -13.48
C LEU A 398 15.12 -1.84 -14.10
N MET A 399 16.27 -1.70 -14.76
CA MET A 399 16.96 -2.82 -15.40
C MET A 399 17.51 -3.82 -14.38
N ASN A 400 18.06 -3.37 -13.25
CA ASN A 400 18.55 -4.24 -12.18
C ASN A 400 17.40 -5.02 -11.53
N ASN A 401 16.28 -4.36 -11.25
CA ASN A 401 15.09 -5.01 -10.71
C ASN A 401 14.44 -5.94 -11.73
N PHE A 402 14.38 -5.57 -13.02
CA PHE A 402 13.95 -6.46 -14.09
C PHE A 402 14.79 -7.74 -14.13
N LYS A 403 16.13 -7.64 -14.11
CA LYS A 403 17.04 -8.80 -14.10
C LYS A 403 16.82 -9.70 -12.89
N ARG A 404 16.51 -9.13 -11.73
CA ARG A 404 16.21 -9.88 -10.50
C ARG A 404 15.01 -10.81 -10.68
N HIS A 405 14.00 -10.40 -11.43
CA HIS A 405 12.85 -11.24 -11.78
C HIS A 405 13.19 -12.17 -12.95
N TYR A 406 13.75 -11.62 -14.02
CA TYR A 406 13.97 -12.30 -15.30
C TYR A 406 14.96 -13.47 -15.23
N LEU A 407 16.01 -13.34 -14.41
CA LEU A 407 17.07 -14.34 -14.26
C LEU A 407 16.78 -15.37 -13.16
N THR A 408 15.66 -15.24 -12.43
CA THR A 408 15.32 -16.15 -11.32
C THR A 408 14.07 -16.98 -11.62
N ASN A 409 12.92 -16.68 -10.99
CA ASN A 409 11.67 -17.44 -11.15
C ASN A 409 10.66 -16.77 -12.09
N ARG A 410 11.02 -15.64 -12.71
CA ARG A 410 10.16 -14.84 -13.60
C ARG A 410 8.82 -14.43 -13.00
N ALA A 411 8.77 -14.26 -11.67
CA ALA A 411 7.64 -13.61 -11.02
C ALA A 411 7.36 -12.25 -11.69
N PRO A 412 6.08 -11.84 -11.83
CA PRO A 412 5.71 -10.58 -12.47
C PRO A 412 6.52 -9.41 -11.91
N PHE A 413 7.14 -8.63 -12.80
CA PHE A 413 7.88 -7.44 -12.43
C PHE A 413 6.94 -6.24 -12.43
N GLY A 414 6.52 -5.82 -11.24
CA GLY A 414 5.64 -4.67 -11.04
C GLY A 414 6.38 -3.35 -11.09
N ILE A 415 5.87 -2.42 -11.90
CA ILE A 415 6.30 -1.02 -11.91
C ILE A 415 5.08 -0.18 -11.51
N HIS A 416 5.09 0.28 -10.25
CA HIS A 416 3.99 1.00 -9.64
C HIS A 416 4.35 2.48 -9.51
N LEU A 417 3.52 3.35 -10.11
CA LEU A 417 3.74 4.79 -10.18
C LEU A 417 2.48 5.54 -9.73
N ASP A 418 2.63 6.60 -8.93
CA ASP A 418 1.54 7.56 -8.72
C ASP A 418 1.49 8.58 -9.88
N SER A 419 0.29 9.04 -10.20
CA SER A 419 0.01 10.09 -11.18
C SER A 419 0.85 11.37 -10.99
N THR A 420 1.28 11.66 -9.76
CA THR A 420 2.13 12.81 -9.42
C THR A 420 3.58 12.62 -9.86
N TRP A 421 4.10 11.38 -9.87
CA TRP A 421 5.44 11.07 -10.40
C TRP A 421 5.55 11.45 -11.87
N LEU A 422 4.44 11.32 -12.61
CA LEU A 422 4.35 11.73 -14.00
C LEU A 422 4.31 13.25 -14.20
N LYS A 423 4.05 14.05 -13.16
CA LYS A 423 4.14 15.52 -13.30
C LYS A 423 5.57 16.02 -13.32
N SER A 424 6.47 15.33 -12.60
CA SER A 424 7.92 15.56 -12.66
C SER A 424 8.60 14.93 -13.89
N SER A 425 7.81 14.41 -14.85
CA SER A 425 8.29 13.40 -15.81
C SER A 425 9.20 13.87 -16.92
N ASP A 426 9.31 15.17 -17.22
CA ASP A 426 10.24 15.60 -18.29
C ASP A 426 11.68 15.15 -17.98
N GLU A 427 12.01 14.94 -16.71
CA GLU A 427 13.29 14.40 -16.28
C GLU A 427 13.37 12.87 -16.38
N TYR A 428 12.39 12.09 -15.91
CA TYR A 428 12.50 10.61 -15.82
C TYR A 428 11.94 9.84 -17.03
N LEU A 429 11.08 10.47 -17.84
CA LEU A 429 10.34 9.79 -18.91
C LEU A 429 11.26 9.24 -19.99
N MET A 430 12.40 9.87 -20.25
CA MET A 430 13.35 9.42 -21.26
C MET A 430 13.97 8.07 -20.89
N GLU A 431 14.47 7.95 -19.66
CA GLU A 431 15.09 6.75 -19.09
C GLU A 431 14.05 5.64 -18.93
N PHE A 432 12.82 6.00 -18.55
CA PHE A 432 11.71 5.06 -18.46
C PHE A 432 11.32 4.49 -19.83
N LYS A 433 11.21 5.34 -20.86
CA LYS A 433 10.97 4.90 -22.24
C LYS A 433 12.10 4.02 -22.75
N GLN A 434 13.35 4.40 -22.49
CA GLN A 434 14.52 3.60 -22.86
C GLN A 434 14.44 2.20 -22.23
N PHE A 435 14.10 2.09 -20.95
CA PHE A 435 13.90 0.80 -20.29
C PHE A 435 12.85 -0.06 -21.02
N ILE A 436 11.66 0.51 -21.29
CA ILE A 436 10.58 -0.20 -21.98
C ILE A 436 11.04 -0.68 -23.37
N ASP A 437 11.67 0.20 -24.14
CA ASP A 437 12.10 -0.09 -25.51
C ASP A 437 13.20 -1.16 -25.55
N GLU A 438 14.09 -1.23 -24.55
CA GLU A 438 15.10 -2.28 -24.43
C GLU A 438 14.49 -3.64 -24.08
N VAL A 439 13.61 -3.71 -23.06
CA VAL A 439 13.03 -5.00 -22.64
C VAL A 439 12.02 -5.55 -23.65
N LEU A 440 11.36 -4.70 -24.45
CA LEU A 440 10.48 -5.13 -25.54
C LEU A 440 11.21 -5.78 -26.72
N LYS A 441 12.54 -5.63 -26.82
CA LYS A 441 13.35 -6.38 -27.81
C LYS A 441 13.43 -7.87 -27.47
N LEU A 442 13.14 -8.26 -26.23
CA LEU A 442 13.18 -9.65 -25.78
C LEU A 442 11.89 -10.37 -26.19
N PRO A 443 11.97 -11.54 -26.86
CA PRO A 443 10.80 -12.22 -27.43
C PRO A 443 9.89 -12.89 -26.38
N ASP A 444 10.34 -12.95 -25.13
CA ASP A 444 9.68 -13.61 -24.00
C ASP A 444 9.21 -12.64 -22.90
N VAL A 445 9.28 -11.33 -23.15
CA VAL A 445 8.80 -10.27 -22.25
C VAL A 445 7.47 -9.71 -22.72
N TYR A 446 6.53 -9.55 -21.79
CA TYR A 446 5.17 -9.07 -22.08
C TYR A 446 4.72 -8.01 -21.06
N PHE A 447 4.29 -6.85 -21.55
CA PHE A 447 3.60 -5.83 -20.75
C PHE A 447 2.10 -6.12 -20.75
N VAL A 448 1.60 -6.53 -19.59
CA VAL A 448 0.23 -7.04 -19.41
C VAL A 448 -0.44 -6.35 -18.23
N THR A 449 -1.77 -6.38 -18.20
CA THR A 449 -2.53 -5.89 -17.04
C THR A 449 -2.47 -6.87 -15.88
N ASN A 450 -2.89 -6.45 -14.69
CA ASN A 450 -2.93 -7.32 -13.52
C ASN A 450 -3.91 -8.49 -13.73
N ARG A 451 -5.09 -8.22 -14.30
CA ARG A 451 -6.05 -9.25 -14.71
C ARG A 451 -5.43 -10.26 -15.68
N GLN A 452 -4.64 -9.79 -16.65
CA GLN A 452 -3.97 -10.68 -17.61
C GLN A 452 -2.91 -11.57 -16.96
N VAL A 453 -2.21 -11.09 -15.93
CA VAL A 453 -1.32 -11.93 -15.12
C VAL A 453 -2.13 -13.05 -14.45
N ILE A 454 -3.21 -12.71 -13.76
CA ILE A 454 -4.08 -13.71 -13.09
C ILE A 454 -4.60 -14.74 -14.10
N GLU A 455 -5.06 -14.31 -15.28
CA GLU A 455 -5.53 -15.23 -16.32
C GLU A 455 -4.43 -16.20 -16.81
N TRP A 456 -3.17 -15.75 -16.85
CA TRP A 456 -2.04 -16.62 -17.14
C TRP A 456 -1.73 -17.57 -15.98
N ILE A 457 -1.79 -17.11 -14.74
CA ILE A 457 -1.59 -17.97 -13.56
C ILE A 457 -2.66 -19.07 -13.52
N LYS A 458 -3.92 -18.72 -13.81
CA LYS A 458 -5.03 -19.67 -13.91
C LYS A 458 -4.80 -20.75 -14.97
N ARG A 459 -4.06 -20.43 -16.03
CA ARG A 459 -3.76 -21.33 -17.17
C ARG A 459 -2.30 -21.15 -17.63
N PRO A 460 -1.32 -21.66 -16.86
CA PRO A 460 0.10 -21.43 -17.14
C PRO A 460 0.45 -21.94 -18.52
N THR A 461 0.85 -21.03 -19.39
CA THR A 461 1.08 -21.31 -20.81
C THR A 461 2.54 -21.00 -21.15
N PRO A 462 3.31 -21.97 -21.71
CA PRO A 462 4.70 -21.74 -22.10
C PRO A 462 4.85 -20.62 -23.11
N VAL A 463 5.97 -19.88 -23.04
CA VAL A 463 6.22 -18.68 -23.84
C VAL A 463 6.00 -18.87 -25.35
N LEU A 464 6.40 -20.02 -25.89
CA LEU A 464 6.26 -20.34 -27.32
C LEU A 464 4.80 -20.42 -27.79
N GLN A 465 3.85 -20.65 -26.87
CA GLN A 465 2.43 -20.78 -27.14
C GLN A 465 1.65 -19.48 -26.89
N LEU A 466 2.28 -18.45 -26.30
CA LEU A 466 1.61 -17.20 -25.91
C LEU A 466 1.12 -16.35 -27.08
N LYS A 467 1.64 -16.58 -28.28
CA LYS A 467 1.11 -15.93 -29.49
C LYS A 467 -0.38 -16.23 -29.73
N ASN A 468 -0.87 -17.38 -29.24
CA ASN A 468 -2.26 -17.81 -29.38
C ASN A 468 -3.01 -17.83 -28.04
N PHE A 469 -2.42 -17.30 -26.96
CA PHE A 469 -3.05 -17.31 -25.64
C PHE A 469 -4.19 -16.30 -25.58
N TYR A 470 -5.43 -16.80 -25.69
CA TYR A 470 -6.64 -16.00 -25.86
C TYR A 470 -6.77 -14.80 -24.92
N PRO A 471 -6.51 -14.90 -23.60
CA PRO A 471 -6.62 -13.76 -22.68
C PRO A 471 -5.64 -12.59 -22.96
N TRP A 472 -4.55 -12.85 -23.69
CA TRP A 472 -3.56 -11.83 -24.07
C TRP A 472 -3.68 -11.40 -25.53
N LEU A 473 -4.60 -12.00 -26.28
CA LEU A 473 -4.96 -11.50 -27.60
C LEU A 473 -5.72 -10.17 -27.46
N CYS A 474 -5.65 -9.37 -28.50
CA CYS A 474 -6.27 -8.05 -28.60
C CYS A 474 -7.32 -8.05 -29.71
N PRO A 475 -8.40 -8.84 -29.58
CA PRO A 475 -9.49 -8.78 -30.55
C PRO A 475 -10.13 -7.39 -30.50
N ASN A 476 -10.76 -6.99 -31.60
CA ASN A 476 -11.55 -5.77 -31.64
C ASN A 476 -12.65 -5.86 -30.58
N ARG A 477 -12.56 -4.98 -29.57
CA ARG A 477 -13.58 -4.92 -28.51
C ARG A 477 -14.91 -4.53 -29.13
N ARG A 478 -15.96 -5.26 -28.78
CA ARG A 478 -17.34 -4.91 -29.15
C ARG A 478 -17.84 -3.83 -28.19
N LEU A 479 -17.64 -2.58 -28.59
CA LEU A 479 -18.11 -1.39 -27.89
C LEU A 479 -19.38 -0.89 -28.58
N THR A 480 -20.37 -0.49 -27.80
CA THR A 480 -21.53 0.25 -28.31
C THR A 480 -21.18 1.73 -28.52
N ASP A 481 -21.97 2.46 -29.30
CA ASP A 481 -21.69 3.86 -29.62
C ASP A 481 -21.55 4.75 -28.38
N PHE A 482 -22.32 4.48 -27.31
CA PHE A 482 -22.24 5.22 -26.05
C PHE A 482 -21.06 4.79 -25.16
N GLU A 483 -20.47 3.62 -25.41
CA GLU A 483 -19.26 3.13 -24.72
C GLU A 483 -17.98 3.71 -25.32
N VAL A 484 -18.04 4.25 -26.54
CA VAL A 484 -16.91 4.92 -27.19
C VAL A 484 -16.70 6.32 -26.61
N ALA A 485 -15.46 6.63 -26.25
CA ALA A 485 -15.07 7.95 -25.76
C ALA A 485 -15.37 9.03 -26.81
N CYS A 486 -16.19 10.00 -26.42
CA CYS A 486 -16.59 11.10 -27.26
C CYS A 486 -15.39 11.97 -27.71
N PRO A 487 -15.49 12.61 -28.89
CA PRO A 487 -14.48 13.53 -29.39
C PRO A 487 -14.46 14.87 -28.65
N LYS A 488 -15.63 15.33 -28.17
CA LYS A 488 -15.81 16.59 -27.43
C LYS A 488 -16.50 16.30 -26.09
N PRO A 489 -15.77 16.26 -24.97
CA PRO A 489 -16.38 16.04 -23.67
C PRO A 489 -17.06 17.28 -23.13
N THR A 490 -18.01 17.06 -22.21
CA THR A 490 -18.69 18.10 -21.45
C THR A 490 -17.89 18.41 -20.19
N THR A 491 -17.65 19.70 -19.93
CA THR A 491 -17.05 20.17 -18.66
C THR A 491 -18.18 20.63 -17.73
N CYS A 492 -18.39 19.88 -16.66
CA CYS A 492 -19.43 20.12 -15.67
C CYS A 492 -18.86 20.95 -14.52
N LYS A 493 -19.46 22.11 -14.24
CA LYS A 493 -19.21 22.89 -13.02
C LYS A 493 -20.25 22.48 -11.99
N LEU A 494 -19.83 21.80 -10.92
CA LEU A 494 -20.70 21.07 -10.01
C LEU A 494 -20.55 21.59 -8.57
N PRO A 495 -21.65 21.99 -7.90
CA PRO A 495 -21.59 22.37 -6.50
C PRO A 495 -21.31 21.15 -5.61
N SER A 496 -20.52 21.34 -4.55
CA SER A 496 -20.29 20.34 -3.51
C SER A 496 -20.52 20.95 -2.13
N LYS A 497 -21.54 20.46 -1.41
CA LYS A 497 -21.79 20.88 -0.02
C LYS A 497 -20.66 20.43 0.91
N ILE A 498 -20.13 19.23 0.67
CA ILE A 498 -19.10 18.60 1.50
C ILE A 498 -17.75 19.31 1.34
N LEU A 499 -17.37 19.65 0.11
CA LEU A 499 -16.09 20.31 -0.19
C LEU A 499 -16.17 21.83 -0.14
N ALA A 500 -17.32 22.40 0.21
CA ALA A 500 -17.62 23.83 0.34
C ALA A 500 -17.33 24.72 -0.89
N HIS A 501 -17.00 24.12 -2.04
CA HIS A 501 -16.63 24.80 -3.27
C HIS A 501 -17.11 24.05 -4.51
N ASP A 502 -17.24 24.77 -5.62
CA ASP A 502 -17.53 24.18 -6.92
C ASP A 502 -16.36 23.32 -7.40
N ARG A 503 -16.68 22.16 -7.96
CA ARG A 503 -15.72 21.23 -8.57
C ARG A 503 -16.00 21.08 -10.05
N TYR A 504 -14.94 20.84 -10.81
CA TYR A 504 -15.03 20.59 -12.25
C TYR A 504 -14.87 19.11 -12.52
N MET A 505 -15.76 18.56 -13.34
CA MET A 505 -15.72 17.17 -13.78
C MET A 505 -15.90 17.11 -15.29
N ILE A 506 -15.09 16.31 -15.98
CA ILE A 506 -15.13 16.18 -17.44
C ILE A 506 -15.61 14.78 -17.78
N THR A 507 -16.67 14.67 -18.58
CA THR A 507 -17.31 13.41 -18.96
C THR A 507 -17.91 13.48 -20.37
N CYS A 508 -18.15 12.33 -21.00
CA CYS A 508 -18.93 12.23 -22.23
C CYS A 508 -20.44 12.12 -21.98
N THR A 509 -20.85 12.01 -20.71
CA THR A 509 -22.26 11.92 -20.31
C THR A 509 -22.84 13.29 -19.98
N GLU A 510 -24.14 13.31 -19.70
CA GLU A 510 -24.78 14.48 -19.09
C GLU A 510 -24.16 14.80 -17.73
N CYS A 511 -24.13 16.09 -17.40
CA CYS A 511 -23.64 16.57 -16.12
C CYS A 511 -24.61 16.19 -14.99
N PRO A 512 -24.10 15.70 -13.85
CA PRO A 512 -24.92 15.53 -12.65
C PRO A 512 -25.32 16.89 -12.07
N LYS A 513 -26.22 16.90 -11.08
CA LYS A 513 -26.68 18.13 -10.41
C LYS A 513 -25.66 18.64 -9.39
N THR A 514 -25.07 17.72 -8.63
CA THR A 514 -24.01 17.99 -7.66
C THR A 514 -22.76 17.18 -7.98
N TYR A 515 -21.64 17.56 -7.36
CA TYR A 515 -20.40 16.82 -7.50
C TYR A 515 -20.55 15.44 -6.84
N PRO A 516 -20.36 14.33 -7.57
CA PRO A 516 -20.39 12.99 -6.99
C PRO A 516 -19.45 12.86 -5.79
N TRP A 517 -19.86 12.14 -4.76
CA TRP A 517 -19.03 11.90 -3.58
C TRP A 517 -19.48 10.64 -2.85
N ILE A 518 -18.84 10.33 -1.71
CA ILE A 518 -19.29 9.29 -0.78
C ILE A 518 -20.80 9.42 -0.54
N ARG A 519 -21.54 8.31 -0.70
CA ARG A 519 -23.00 8.20 -0.53
C ARG A 519 -23.86 9.08 -1.45
N ASN A 520 -23.26 9.73 -2.44
CA ASN A 520 -23.94 10.45 -3.53
C ASN A 520 -23.14 10.26 -4.82
N GLU A 521 -22.80 9.02 -5.16
CA GLU A 521 -21.94 8.65 -6.28
C GLU A 521 -22.50 9.05 -7.65
N PHE A 522 -23.80 9.36 -7.74
CA PHE A 522 -24.45 9.79 -8.98
C PHE A 522 -24.68 11.31 -9.06
N GLY A 523 -24.42 12.05 -7.98
CA GLY A 523 -24.57 13.52 -7.94
C GLY A 523 -26.01 13.98 -8.18
N VAL A 524 -26.98 13.33 -7.54
CA VAL A 524 -28.43 13.54 -7.77
C VAL A 524 -29.04 14.56 -6.82
N GLU A 525 -28.50 14.67 -5.61
CA GLU A 525 -28.98 15.54 -4.52
C GLU A 525 -28.66 17.02 -4.72
#